data_AF-A0A7L2VMA1-F1
#
_entry.id   AF-A0A7L2VMA1-F1
#
_cell.length_a   1.000
_cell.length_b   1.000
_cell.length_c   1.000
_cell.angle_alpha   90.00
_cell.angle_beta   90.00
_cell.angle_gamma   90.00
#
_symmetry.space_group_name_H-M   'P 1'
#
loop_
_entity.id
_entity.type
_entity.pdbx_description
1 polymer ?
#
loop_
_entity_poly.entity_id
_entity_poly.type
_entity_poly.pdbx_seq_one_letter_code
_entity_poly.pdbx_strand_id
1 'polypeptide(L)'
;PLRSKAYKWYVPHEIYPNDTYPPYCGGPGYVLSGNLASEIYDIAQTLPIINMEDAFVGICLHALGVGVTSSPWGVFYMYRIKYERCRFSRLV
;
A
#
# COMPACT_ATOMS: atom_id res chain seq x y z
N PRO A 1 -6.14 -3.44 -11.11
CA PRO A 1 -7.01 -4.54 -10.61
C PRO A 1 -6.87 -5.82 -11.46
N LEU A 2 -6.64 -6.98 -10.84
CA LEU A 2 -6.69 -8.26 -11.55
C LEU A 2 -8.16 -8.68 -11.71
N ARG A 3 -8.59 -8.96 -12.95
CA ARG A 3 -10.00 -9.24 -13.27
C ARG A 3 -10.33 -10.73 -13.48
N SER A 4 -9.33 -11.60 -13.36
CA SER A 4 -9.55 -13.04 -13.40
C SER A 4 -9.58 -13.63 -12.00
N LYS A 5 -10.60 -14.45 -11.72
CA LYS A 5 -10.76 -15.21 -10.46
C LYS A 5 -9.63 -16.20 -10.19
N ALA A 6 -8.76 -16.46 -11.18
CA ALA A 6 -7.58 -17.32 -11.03
C ALA A 6 -6.48 -16.69 -10.16
N TYR A 7 -6.51 -15.37 -9.94
CA TYR A 7 -5.47 -14.67 -9.18
C TYR A 7 -5.88 -14.40 -7.73
N LYS A 8 -4.92 -14.54 -6.81
CA LYS A 8 -5.08 -14.23 -5.37
C LYS A 8 -5.73 -12.85 -5.15
N TRP A 9 -5.27 -11.84 -5.88
CA TRP A 9 -5.72 -10.45 -5.75
C TRP A 9 -6.79 -10.07 -6.78
N TYR A 10 -7.66 -11.02 -7.13
CA TYR A 10 -8.82 -10.74 -7.97
C TYR A 10 -9.70 -9.66 -7.35
N VAL A 11 -10.07 -8.65 -8.15
CA VAL A 11 -11.02 -7.59 -7.79
C VAL A 11 -12.08 -7.46 -8.89
N PRO A 12 -13.36 -7.76 -8.61
CA PRO A 12 -14.45 -7.61 -9.58
C PRO A 12 -14.68 -6.15 -9.98
N HIS A 13 -15.30 -5.92 -11.16
CA HIS A 13 -15.70 -4.55 -11.56
C HIS A 13 -16.85 -4.02 -10.69
N GLU A 14 -17.70 -4.92 -10.18
CA GLU A 14 -18.82 -4.61 -9.31
C GLU A 14 -18.36 -4.02 -7.96
N ILE A 15 -17.17 -4.44 -7.49
CA ILE A 15 -16.56 -3.94 -6.26
C ILE A 15 -15.70 -2.69 -6.53
N TYR A 16 -14.94 -2.70 -7.62
CA TYR A 16 -14.09 -1.56 -8.01
C TYR A 16 -14.20 -1.33 -9.52
N PRO A 17 -15.02 -0.36 -9.96
CA PRO A 17 -15.37 -0.19 -11.36
C PRO A 17 -14.21 0.35 -12.21
N ASN A 18 -13.32 1.15 -11.62
CA ASN A 18 -12.22 1.78 -12.34
C ASN A 18 -11.20 0.74 -12.84
N ASP A 19 -10.64 0.98 -14.02
CA ASP A 19 -9.66 0.07 -14.64
C ASP A 19 -8.28 0.12 -13.96
N THR A 20 -7.98 1.20 -13.23
CA THR A 20 -6.70 1.41 -12.55
C THR A 20 -6.89 1.80 -11.09
N TYR A 21 -5.94 1.41 -10.26
CA TYR A 21 -5.85 1.90 -8.88
C TYR A 21 -5.18 3.28 -8.87
N PRO A 22 -5.49 4.15 -7.89
CA PRO A 22 -4.66 5.32 -7.63
C PRO A 22 -3.24 4.90 -7.20
N PRO A 23 -2.26 5.81 -7.19
CA PRO A 23 -0.93 5.53 -6.66
C PRO A 23 -0.98 4.96 -5.23
N TYR A 24 -0.24 3.89 -4.97
CA TYR A 24 -0.20 3.22 -3.69
C TYR A 24 1.19 2.65 -3.39
N CYS A 25 1.52 2.47 -2.12
CA CYS A 25 2.75 1.82 -1.69
C CYS A 25 2.56 0.29 -1.74
N GLY A 26 3.35 -0.41 -2.55
CA GLY A 26 3.39 -1.87 -2.54
C GLY A 26 4.23 -2.40 -1.37
N GLY A 27 3.79 -3.51 -0.77
CA GLY A 27 4.45 -4.18 0.35
C GLY A 27 5.87 -4.66 0.07
N PRO A 28 6.59 -5.19 1.08
CA PRO A 28 6.02 -5.76 2.31
C PRO A 28 5.80 -4.75 3.45
N GLY A 29 6.15 -3.47 3.27
CA GLY A 29 5.90 -2.47 4.30
C GLY A 29 6.02 -1.04 3.79
N TYR A 30 5.34 -0.14 4.50
CA TYR A 30 5.37 1.31 4.29
C TYR A 30 5.31 2.02 5.63
N VAL A 31 5.79 3.26 5.68
CA VAL A 31 5.85 4.09 6.90
C VAL A 31 4.88 5.26 6.74
N LEU A 32 4.12 5.53 7.79
CA LEU A 32 3.21 6.67 7.88
C LEU A 32 3.21 7.23 9.31
N SER A 33 2.73 8.45 9.48
CA SER A 33 2.54 9.04 10.80
C SER A 33 1.34 8.42 11.52
N GLY A 34 1.37 8.42 12.86
CA GLY A 34 0.30 7.82 13.66
C GLY A 34 -1.07 8.47 13.45
N ASN A 35 -1.13 9.79 13.24
CA ASN A 35 -2.38 10.49 12.95
C ASN A 35 -2.98 10.06 11.59
N LEU A 36 -2.13 9.86 10.57
CA LEU A 36 -2.57 9.40 9.27
C LEU A 36 -3.15 7.98 9.35
N ALA A 37 -2.65 7.13 10.26
CA ALA A 37 -3.21 5.80 10.48
C ALA A 37 -4.67 5.88 10.96
N SER A 38 -4.99 6.83 11.87
CA SER A 38 -6.35 7.07 12.32
C SER A 38 -7.25 7.60 11.21
N GLU A 39 -6.76 8.57 10.42
CA GLU A 39 -7.52 9.11 9.27
C GLU A 39 -7.81 8.02 8.22
N ILE A 40 -6.84 7.15 7.95
CA ILE A 40 -7.03 5.98 7.06
C ILE A 40 -8.08 5.04 7.64
N TYR A 41 -8.05 4.76 8.94
CA TYR A 41 -9.03 3.90 9.59
C TYR A 41 -10.46 4.45 9.44
N ASP A 42 -10.64 5.75 9.68
CA ASP A 42 -11.94 6.41 9.62
C ASP A 42 -12.49 6.40 8.18
N ILE A 43 -11.68 6.78 7.18
CA ILE A 43 -12.14 6.80 5.77
C ILE A 43 -12.39 5.39 5.24
N ALA A 44 -11.60 4.39 5.68
CA ALA A 44 -11.78 3.00 5.28
C ALA A 44 -13.17 2.44 5.64
N GLN A 45 -13.83 2.96 6.69
CA GLN A 45 -15.19 2.55 7.05
C GLN A 45 -16.24 2.99 6.02
N THR A 46 -15.92 3.95 5.16
CA THR A 46 -16.85 4.55 4.18
C THR A 46 -16.66 4.01 2.77
N LEU A 47 -15.56 3.29 2.51
CA LEU A 47 -15.14 2.88 1.18
C LEU A 47 -15.42 1.39 0.93
N PRO A 48 -15.75 0.97 -0.31
CA PRO A 48 -15.86 -0.44 -0.66
C PRO A 48 -14.52 -1.16 -0.49
N ILE A 49 -14.50 -2.22 0.33
CA ILE A 49 -13.31 -3.03 0.57
C ILE A 49 -12.95 -3.82 -0.69
N ILE A 50 -11.65 -3.88 -1.01
CA ILE A 50 -11.10 -4.71 -2.09
C ILE A 50 -10.11 -5.73 -1.54
N ASN A 51 -9.91 -6.83 -2.29
CA ASN A 51 -9.02 -7.94 -1.90
C ASN A 51 -7.52 -7.67 -2.17
N MET A 52 -7.16 -6.46 -2.58
CA MET A 52 -5.76 -6.03 -2.73
C MET A 52 -5.48 -4.97 -1.66
N GLU A 53 -4.92 -5.40 -0.53
CA GLU A 53 -4.77 -4.62 0.69
C GLU A 53 -3.92 -3.34 0.49
N ASP A 54 -2.79 -3.45 -0.20
CA ASP A 54 -1.91 -2.31 -0.49
C ASP A 54 -2.63 -1.26 -1.36
N ALA A 55 -3.41 -1.73 -2.34
CA ALA A 55 -4.21 -0.84 -3.18
C ALA A 55 -5.39 -0.23 -2.41
N PHE A 56 -5.99 -0.95 -1.46
CA PHE A 56 -7.04 -0.40 -0.61
C PHE A 56 -6.55 0.76 0.25
N VAL A 57 -5.34 0.63 0.83
CA VAL A 57 -4.70 1.74 1.55
C VAL A 57 -4.42 2.91 0.62
N GLY A 58 -3.96 2.66 -0.61
CA GLY A 58 -3.82 3.72 -1.63
C GLY A 58 -5.12 4.43 -2.00
N ILE A 59 -6.24 3.69 -2.06
CA ILE A 59 -7.57 4.28 -2.29
C ILE A 59 -7.97 5.18 -1.10
N CYS A 60 -7.69 4.75 0.13
CA CYS A 60 -7.93 5.57 1.33
C CYS A 60 -7.10 6.87 1.28
N LEU A 61 -5.81 6.78 0.97
CA LEU A 61 -4.92 7.93 0.83
C LEU A 61 -5.39 8.90 -0.27
N HIS A 62 -5.81 8.35 -1.41
CA HIS A 62 -6.35 9.15 -2.50
C HIS A 62 -7.64 9.89 -2.09
N ALA A 63 -8.54 9.24 -1.35
CA ALA A 63 -9.75 9.88 -0.82
C ALA A 63 -9.43 11.00 0.18
N LEU A 64 -8.35 10.86 0.96
CA LEU A 64 -7.84 11.88 1.89
C LEU A 64 -7.03 12.98 1.18
N GLY A 65 -6.74 12.86 -0.12
CA GLY A 65 -5.88 13.80 -0.85
C GLY A 65 -4.40 13.70 -0.48
N VAL A 66 -3.97 12.59 0.12
CA VAL A 66 -2.58 12.36 0.54
C VAL A 66 -1.81 11.63 -0.56
N GLY A 67 -0.69 12.23 -0.99
CA GLY A 67 0.20 11.63 -1.98
C GLY A 67 1.13 10.57 -1.38
N VAL A 68 1.43 9.53 -2.16
CA VAL A 68 2.45 8.53 -1.81
C VAL A 68 3.84 8.99 -2.25
N THR A 69 4.87 8.59 -1.50
CA THR A 69 6.28 8.91 -1.80
C THR A 69 7.12 7.64 -1.85
N SER A 70 8.11 7.60 -2.75
CA SER A 70 9.11 6.53 -2.74
C SER A 70 9.98 6.60 -1.50
N SER A 71 10.34 5.44 -0.96
CA SER A 71 11.30 5.36 0.15
C SER A 71 12.69 5.84 -0.30
N PRO A 72 13.53 6.34 0.63
CA PRO A 72 14.93 6.63 0.32
C PRO A 72 15.67 5.42 -0.25
N TRP A 73 16.69 5.68 -1.07
CA TRP A 73 17.52 4.62 -1.64
C TRP A 73 18.31 3.89 -0.55
N GLY A 74 18.24 2.56 -0.58
CA GLY A 74 19.07 1.69 0.25
C GLY A 74 18.58 1.45 1.69
N VAL A 75 17.36 1.88 2.03
CA VAL A 75 16.78 1.64 3.37
C VAL A 75 15.67 0.59 3.39
N PHE A 76 14.95 0.39 2.28
CA PHE A 76 14.00 -0.72 2.11
C PHE A 76 14.46 -1.67 1.01
N TYR A 77 14.41 -2.97 1.30
CA TYR A 77 14.74 -4.03 0.35
C TYR A 77 13.58 -5.01 0.23
N MET A 78 13.09 -5.22 -1.00
CA MET A 78 12.05 -6.21 -1.34
C MET A 78 12.57 -7.66 -1.31
N TYR A 79 13.86 -7.84 -1.05
CA TYR A 79 14.55 -9.11 -1.07
C TYR A 79 15.49 -9.20 0.14
N ARG A 80 15.83 -10.44 0.51
CA ARG A 80 16.75 -10.70 1.61
C ARG A 80 18.15 -10.19 1.24
N ILE A 81 18.69 -9.30 2.06
CA ILE A 81 20.09 -8.88 1.99
C ILE A 81 20.92 -9.63 3.03
N LYS A 82 22.20 -9.87 2.73
CA LYS A 82 23.12 -10.48 3.69
C LYS A 82 23.30 -9.55 4.89
N TYR A 83 23.19 -10.11 6.10
CA TYR A 83 23.39 -9.36 7.33
C TYR A 83 24.80 -8.77 7.39
N GLU A 84 24.87 -7.47 7.65
CA GLU A 84 26.10 -6.72 7.84
C GLU A 84 25.82 -5.57 8.83
N ARG A 85 26.53 -5.54 9.95
CA ARG A 85 26.19 -4.69 11.11
C ARG A 85 26.06 -3.21 10.75
N CYS A 86 27.04 -2.64 10.03
CA CYS A 86 27.08 -1.20 9.73
C CYS A 86 26.00 -0.81 8.71
N ARG A 87 25.67 -1.69 7.77
CA ARG A 87 24.54 -1.51 6.86
C ARG A 87 23.20 -1.59 7.59
N PHE A 88 23.00 -2.59 8.44
CA PHE A 88 21.74 -2.79 9.17
C PHE A 88 21.48 -1.72 10.24
N SER A 89 22.52 -1.15 10.85
CA SER A 89 22.37 0.00 11.75
C SER A 89 21.92 1.30 11.05
N ARG A 90 21.82 1.29 9.72
CA ARG A 90 21.35 2.42 8.89
C ARG A 90 20.05 2.09 8.15
N LEU A 91 19.51 0.89 8.33
CA LEU A 91 18.16 0.57 7.86
C LEU A 91 17.14 1.24 8.78
N VAL A 92 15.91 1.35 8.28
CA VAL A 92 14.78 2.03 8.93
C VAL A 92 14.49 1.49 10.33
#